data_AF-A0A2Z6PDJ3-F1
#
_entry.id   AF-A0A2Z6PDJ3-F1
#
_cell.length_a   1.000
_cell.length_b   1.000
_cell.length_c   1.000
_cell.angle_alpha   90.00
_cell.angle_beta   90.00
_cell.angle_gamma   90.00
#
_symmetry.space_group_name_H-M   'P 1'
#
loop_
_entity.id
_entity.type
_entity.pdbx_description
1 polymer ?
#
loop_
_entity_poly.entity_id
_entity_poly.type
_entity_poly.pdbx_seq_one_letter_code
_entity_poly.pdbx_strand_id
1 'polypeptide(L)'
;MGNSLSELEQPPPPPPPPQTHQQHSQLQPQQHQPNEPTNKEELRLPSRRENDLLLSPQHKTGQNGTVVKSNETSAAKSFIKQQSFPHNYEHILKDADSPVDKSSREKLCDQLYGGKYWVEKKSNANCFMLYARALSITWAEDPNYWKWIQQKDASGGTTEVAELNRVCWLELHGKIDTRKLSPGILYQVSFIIMLKDPAQGWELPVNVRLALPGGMKQQHKESLMEKLRGRWIEIPVGEFVASEKDGGEMEISMFEYEGGMWKQGLVIKGVAIKPKE
;
A
#
# COMPACT_ATOMS: atom_id res chain seq x y z
N MET A 1 28.24 -39.77 -24.18
CA MET A 1 26.94 -39.36 -23.63
C MET A 1 27.12 -39.23 -22.13
N GLY A 2 26.98 -38.03 -21.58
CA GLY A 2 27.16 -37.79 -20.15
C GLY A 2 26.62 -36.41 -19.82
N ASN A 3 25.34 -36.36 -19.46
CA ASN A 3 24.66 -35.16 -19.00
C ASN A 3 25.11 -34.87 -17.57
N SER A 4 25.64 -33.67 -17.31
CA SER A 4 25.78 -33.13 -15.97
C SER A 4 24.64 -32.14 -15.76
N LEU A 5 23.61 -32.56 -15.03
CA LEU A 5 22.56 -31.68 -14.53
C LEU A 5 23.16 -30.84 -13.39
N SER A 6 23.10 -29.53 -13.53
CA SER A 6 23.39 -28.56 -12.48
C SER A 6 22.35 -28.68 -11.36
N GLU A 7 22.82 -29.07 -10.18
CA GLU A 7 22.06 -29.09 -8.93
C GLU A 7 21.75 -27.65 -8.50
N LEU A 8 20.48 -27.26 -8.46
CA LEU A 8 20.06 -26.00 -7.83
C LEU A 8 20.26 -26.13 -6.32
N GLU A 9 21.18 -25.36 -5.75
CA GLU A 9 21.29 -25.19 -4.30
C GLU A 9 19.97 -24.67 -3.73
N GLN A 10 19.34 -25.46 -2.85
CA GLN A 10 18.21 -24.99 -2.05
C GLN A 10 18.71 -24.12 -0.89
N PRO A 11 17.94 -23.10 -0.47
CA PRO A 11 18.30 -22.26 0.67
C PRO A 11 18.37 -23.09 1.97
N PRO A 12 19.26 -22.71 2.91
CA PRO A 12 19.47 -23.49 4.13
C PRO A 12 18.21 -23.53 5.02
N PRO A 13 17.97 -24.64 5.73
CA PRO A 13 16.85 -24.76 6.65
C PRO A 13 17.00 -23.78 7.84
N PRO A 14 15.89 -23.29 8.41
CA PRO A 14 15.94 -22.34 9.53
C PRO A 14 16.55 -22.96 10.79
N PRO A 15 17.22 -22.15 11.64
CA PRO A 15 17.75 -22.62 12.91
C PRO A 15 16.63 -23.03 13.87
N PRO A 16 16.85 -24.04 14.74
CA PRO A 16 15.87 -24.45 15.72
C PRO A 16 15.57 -23.33 16.73
N PRO A 17 14.33 -23.24 17.26
CA PRO A 17 13.98 -22.22 18.24
C PRO A 17 14.83 -22.36 19.52
N PRO A 18 15.19 -21.23 20.18
CA PRO A 18 15.96 -21.28 21.41
C PRO A 18 15.17 -22.00 22.51
N GLN A 19 15.79 -23.01 23.12
CA GLN A 19 15.23 -23.68 24.29
C GLN A 19 15.29 -22.71 25.48
N THR A 20 14.13 -22.23 25.91
CA THR A 20 14.01 -21.44 27.14
C THR A 20 14.15 -22.36 28.34
N HIS A 21 15.36 -22.40 28.93
CA HIS A 21 15.51 -22.83 30.31
C HIS A 21 14.78 -21.82 31.21
N GLN A 22 13.60 -22.19 31.69
CA GLN A 22 12.90 -21.45 32.73
C GLN A 22 13.70 -21.56 34.05
N GLN A 23 14.53 -20.56 34.35
CA GLN A 23 14.90 -20.28 35.73
C GLN A 23 13.78 -19.45 36.37
N HIS A 24 12.97 -20.10 37.20
CA HIS A 24 12.02 -19.43 38.08
C HIS A 24 12.80 -18.59 39.11
N SER A 25 12.77 -17.27 38.98
CA SER A 25 13.05 -16.35 40.08
C SER A 25 11.77 -15.59 40.42
N GLN A 26 11.21 -15.88 41.59
CA GLN A 26 10.07 -15.16 42.16
C GLN A 26 10.50 -13.74 42.57
N LEU A 27 9.85 -12.72 42.01
CA LEU A 27 9.84 -11.37 42.57
C LEU A 27 8.40 -11.03 42.97
N GLN A 28 8.21 -10.71 44.25
CA GLN A 28 6.94 -10.27 44.83
C GLN A 28 6.63 -8.81 44.42
N PRO A 29 5.34 -8.40 44.30
CA PRO A 29 4.98 -7.03 43.95
C PRO A 29 5.01 -6.10 45.17
N GLN A 30 5.71 -4.97 45.09
CA GLN A 30 5.54 -3.86 46.02
C GLN A 30 4.36 -2.98 45.59
N GLN A 31 3.44 -2.73 46.52
CA GLN A 31 2.32 -1.81 46.37
C GLN A 31 2.80 -0.36 46.50
N HIS A 32 2.46 0.51 45.55
CA HIS A 32 2.51 1.97 45.71
C HIS A 32 1.15 2.57 45.35
N GLN A 33 0.57 3.30 46.29
CA GLN A 33 -0.61 4.16 46.12
C GLN A 33 -0.24 5.45 45.38
N PRO A 34 -1.19 6.10 44.68
CA PRO A 34 -0.94 7.34 43.95
C PRO A 34 -1.06 8.58 44.86
N ASN A 35 -0.13 9.53 44.70
CA ASN A 35 -0.23 10.89 45.26
C ASN A 35 -0.73 11.87 44.19
N GLU A 36 -1.81 12.59 44.49
CA GLU A 36 -2.19 13.84 43.80
C GLU A 36 -1.22 14.97 44.16
N PRO A 37 -1.07 15.97 43.27
CA PRO A 37 -1.23 17.32 43.79
C PRO A 37 -2.13 18.23 42.93
N THR A 38 -2.87 19.02 43.67
CA THR A 38 -3.72 20.15 43.31
C THR A 38 -2.92 21.29 42.67
N ASN A 39 -3.38 21.86 41.55
CA ASN A 39 -3.42 23.33 41.42
C ASN A 39 -4.38 23.81 40.32
N LYS A 40 -5.15 24.84 40.66
CA LYS A 40 -6.13 25.53 39.84
C LYS A 40 -5.46 26.77 39.23
N GLU A 41 -5.59 26.98 37.93
CA GLU A 41 -5.50 28.32 37.34
C GLU A 41 -6.67 28.54 36.37
N GLU A 42 -7.36 29.65 36.62
CA GLU A 42 -8.60 30.12 36.02
C GLU A 42 -8.24 31.19 34.98
N LEU A 43 -8.60 30.98 33.71
CA LEU A 43 -8.52 32.01 32.66
C LEU A 43 -9.89 32.19 32.01
N ARG A 44 -10.46 33.38 32.24
CA ARG A 44 -11.71 33.90 31.68
C ARG A 44 -11.63 34.10 30.17
N LEU A 45 -12.72 33.80 29.47
CA LEU A 45 -13.04 34.34 28.14
C LEU A 45 -14.54 34.75 28.10
N PRO A 46 -14.91 35.91 27.52
CA PRO A 46 -16.29 36.35 27.44
C PRO A 46 -16.98 36.05 26.08
N SER A 47 -18.22 35.55 26.20
CA SER A 47 -19.46 35.85 25.46
C SER A 47 -19.41 36.30 23.99
N ARG A 48 -20.17 35.59 23.12
CA ARG A 48 -21.10 36.26 22.19
C ARG A 48 -22.24 35.38 21.67
N ARG A 49 -23.45 35.83 22.05
CA ARG A 49 -24.81 35.72 21.52
C ARG A 49 -25.06 35.02 20.17
N GLU A 50 -26.01 34.09 20.23
CA GLU A 50 -26.85 33.60 19.13
C GLU A 50 -27.88 34.67 18.73
N ASN A 51 -28.16 34.77 17.43
CA ASN A 51 -29.35 35.41 16.88
C ASN A 51 -29.97 34.46 15.86
N ASP A 52 -31.16 33.94 16.19
CA ASP A 52 -32.17 33.54 15.22
C ASP A 52 -32.64 34.76 14.42
N LEU A 53 -33.05 34.55 13.16
CA LEU A 53 -34.28 35.12 12.59
C LEU A 53 -34.54 34.58 11.17
N LEU A 54 -35.71 33.96 11.03
CA LEU A 54 -36.44 33.63 9.81
C LEU A 54 -36.74 34.87 8.95
N LEU A 55 -36.83 34.71 7.62
CA LEU A 55 -37.99 35.09 6.79
C LEU A 55 -37.74 34.84 5.30
N SER A 56 -38.66 34.09 4.68
CA SER A 56 -38.88 33.98 3.23
C SER A 56 -39.43 35.31 2.64
N PRO A 57 -39.55 35.43 1.31
CA PRO A 57 -40.91 35.36 0.74
C PRO A 57 -41.04 34.69 -0.65
N GLN A 58 -42.23 34.15 -0.91
CA GLN A 58 -42.73 33.78 -2.24
C GLN A 58 -43.49 34.95 -2.90
N HIS A 59 -43.55 35.02 -4.24
CA HIS A 59 -44.79 34.85 -5.04
C HIS A 59 -44.61 35.09 -6.57
N LYS A 60 -45.19 34.17 -7.36
CA LYS A 60 -45.79 34.12 -8.73
C LYS A 60 -45.74 35.39 -9.63
N THR A 61 -45.72 35.38 -10.97
CA THR A 61 -46.61 34.74 -11.99
C THR A 61 -46.16 35.15 -13.42
N GLY A 62 -46.43 34.39 -14.50
CA GLY A 62 -46.48 34.93 -15.88
C GLY A 62 -46.01 34.00 -17.01
N GLN A 63 -46.70 33.99 -18.16
CA GLN A 63 -46.72 32.96 -19.21
C GLN A 63 -45.86 33.23 -20.47
N ASN A 64 -45.66 32.15 -21.25
CA ASN A 64 -45.48 32.04 -22.71
C ASN A 64 -44.14 32.41 -23.37
N GLY A 65 -43.57 31.45 -24.12
CA GLY A 65 -42.51 31.69 -25.11
C GLY A 65 -41.84 30.44 -25.65
N THR A 66 -42.41 29.87 -26.72
CA THR A 66 -41.74 29.27 -27.89
C THR A 66 -40.51 28.37 -27.69
N VAL A 67 -40.69 27.06 -27.94
CA VAL A 67 -39.60 26.09 -28.14
C VAL A 67 -38.80 26.46 -29.40
N VAL A 68 -37.62 27.03 -29.21
CA VAL A 68 -36.58 27.12 -30.24
C VAL A 68 -35.64 25.92 -30.04
N LYS A 69 -35.63 25.01 -31.00
CA LYS A 69 -34.53 24.06 -31.19
C LYS A 69 -33.28 24.86 -31.57
N SER A 70 -32.35 25.00 -30.64
CA SER A 70 -31.01 25.51 -30.92
C SER A 70 -29.99 24.44 -30.58
N ASN A 71 -29.30 24.00 -31.63
CA ASN A 71 -28.20 23.05 -31.63
C ASN A 71 -27.14 23.46 -30.60
N GLU A 72 -26.88 22.61 -29.61
CA GLU A 72 -25.64 22.69 -28.84
C GLU A 72 -24.50 22.09 -29.67
N THR A 73 -23.86 23.01 -30.36
CA THR A 73 -22.71 22.93 -31.23
C THR A 73 -21.52 22.31 -30.50
N SER A 74 -20.93 21.26 -31.08
CA SER A 74 -19.49 21.03 -31.39
C SER A 74 -18.37 21.30 -30.36
N ALA A 75 -18.58 22.06 -29.29
CA ALA A 75 -17.60 22.39 -28.25
C ALA A 75 -17.49 21.27 -27.21
N ALA A 76 -18.60 20.65 -26.80
CA ALA A 76 -18.57 19.50 -25.88
C ALA A 76 -17.95 18.24 -26.51
N LYS A 77 -18.01 18.11 -27.85
CA LYS A 77 -17.33 17.04 -28.60
C LYS A 77 -15.83 17.32 -28.83
N SER A 78 -15.37 18.56 -28.67
CA SER A 78 -13.95 18.91 -28.76
C SER A 78 -13.23 18.90 -27.41
N PHE A 79 -13.95 18.97 -26.28
CA PHE A 79 -13.36 18.79 -24.94
C PHE A 79 -13.05 17.33 -24.57
N ILE A 80 -13.65 16.34 -25.24
CA ILE A 80 -13.33 14.92 -25.04
C ILE A 80 -12.13 14.46 -25.91
N LYS A 81 -11.58 15.35 -26.74
CA LYS A 81 -10.50 15.02 -27.68
C LYS A 81 -9.16 15.58 -27.21
N GLN A 82 -8.66 15.12 -26.05
CA GLN A 82 -7.24 14.99 -25.67
C GLN A 82 -7.10 14.74 -24.15
N GLN A 83 -7.66 13.65 -23.62
CA GLN A 83 -6.95 13.00 -22.52
C GLN A 83 -5.85 12.20 -23.20
N SER A 84 -4.61 12.71 -23.15
CA SER A 84 -3.47 11.98 -23.68
C SER A 84 -3.44 10.58 -23.07
N PHE A 85 -3.13 9.58 -23.88
CA PHE A 85 -2.94 8.24 -23.36
C PHE A 85 -1.86 8.27 -22.26
N PRO A 86 -2.03 7.52 -21.16
CA PRO A 86 -1.03 7.47 -20.09
C PRO A 86 0.33 7.01 -20.63
N HIS A 87 1.41 7.39 -19.93
CA HIS A 87 2.77 7.08 -20.38
C HIS A 87 2.97 5.57 -20.60
N ASN A 88 3.60 5.18 -21.72
CA ASN A 88 3.91 3.78 -22.07
C ASN A 88 2.72 2.79 -22.01
N TYR A 89 1.49 3.26 -22.16
CA TYR A 89 0.27 2.44 -22.10
C TYR A 89 0.32 1.22 -23.04
N GLU A 90 0.83 1.38 -24.27
CA GLU A 90 0.91 0.28 -25.25
C GLU A 90 1.92 -0.80 -24.85
N HIS A 91 3.00 -0.42 -24.17
CA HIS A 91 4.04 -1.37 -23.72
C HIS A 91 3.60 -2.10 -22.47
N ILE A 92 3.00 -1.39 -21.52
CA ILE A 92 2.38 -1.98 -20.33
C ILE A 92 1.41 -3.09 -20.73
N LEU A 93 0.69 -2.92 -21.85
CA LEU A 93 -0.28 -3.88 -22.34
C LEU A 93 0.27 -5.16 -22.96
N LYS A 94 1.53 -5.17 -23.41
CA LYS A 94 2.13 -6.37 -24.01
C LYS A 94 2.50 -7.42 -22.97
N ASP A 95 2.64 -7.01 -21.72
CA ASP A 95 3.14 -7.85 -20.64
C ASP A 95 2.01 -8.45 -19.77
N ALA A 96 0.76 -8.38 -20.24
CA ALA A 96 -0.36 -9.01 -19.55
C ALA A 96 -0.38 -10.53 -19.79
N ASP A 97 -0.69 -11.30 -18.75
CA ASP A 97 -0.73 -12.77 -18.80
C ASP A 97 -1.90 -13.32 -19.66
N SER A 98 -2.82 -12.47 -20.09
CA SER A 98 -3.96 -12.82 -20.95
C SER A 98 -4.28 -11.72 -21.97
N PRO A 99 -5.01 -12.03 -23.08
CA PRO A 99 -5.43 -11.02 -24.05
C PRO A 99 -6.34 -9.97 -23.40
N VAL A 100 -5.80 -8.78 -23.13
CA VAL A 100 -6.57 -7.70 -22.51
C VAL A 100 -7.53 -7.08 -23.51
N ASP A 101 -8.81 -7.02 -23.15
CA ASP A 101 -9.83 -6.32 -23.92
C ASP A 101 -9.54 -4.80 -23.93
N LYS A 102 -9.07 -4.32 -25.08
CA LYS A 102 -8.66 -2.93 -25.32
C LYS A 102 -9.85 -1.97 -25.48
N SER A 103 -11.08 -2.46 -25.37
CA SER A 103 -12.29 -1.65 -25.60
C SER A 103 -12.58 -0.64 -24.50
N SER A 104 -12.05 -0.83 -23.28
CA SER A 104 -12.20 0.16 -22.21
C SER A 104 -11.07 0.21 -21.19
N ARG A 105 -10.84 1.42 -20.64
CA ARG A 105 -9.89 1.73 -19.57
C ARG A 105 -10.19 0.96 -18.27
N GLU A 106 -11.45 0.60 -18.01
CA GLU A 106 -11.80 -0.17 -16.81
C GLU A 106 -11.33 -1.63 -16.90
N LYS A 107 -11.34 -2.26 -18.09
CA LYS A 107 -10.92 -3.66 -18.29
C LYS A 107 -9.40 -3.85 -18.28
N LEU A 108 -8.65 -2.76 -18.42
CA LEU A 108 -7.18 -2.70 -18.32
C LEU A 108 -6.67 -2.85 -16.88
N CYS A 109 -7.52 -2.60 -15.87
CA CYS A 109 -7.11 -2.52 -14.47
C CYS A 109 -6.84 -3.89 -13.83
N ASP A 110 -7.36 -4.98 -14.40
CA ASP A 110 -7.53 -6.23 -13.65
C ASP A 110 -6.37 -7.22 -13.74
N GLN A 111 -5.44 -7.10 -14.69
CA GLN A 111 -4.37 -8.10 -14.87
C GLN A 111 -3.09 -7.51 -15.46
N LEU A 112 -2.23 -6.97 -14.60
CA LEU A 112 -0.84 -6.69 -14.94
C LEU A 112 0.04 -7.13 -13.77
N TYR A 113 0.92 -8.11 -14.01
CA TYR A 113 1.98 -8.53 -13.07
C TYR A 113 1.48 -9.06 -11.72
N GLY A 114 0.37 -9.80 -11.68
CA GLY A 114 -0.24 -10.20 -10.40
C GLY A 114 -0.61 -8.99 -9.52
N GLY A 115 -0.90 -7.85 -10.15
CA GLY A 115 -1.15 -6.55 -9.53
C GLY A 115 -2.31 -5.81 -10.20
N LYS A 116 -2.57 -4.58 -9.72
CA LYS A 116 -3.59 -3.67 -10.25
C LYS A 116 -2.94 -2.40 -10.77
N TYR A 117 -3.39 -1.95 -11.94
CA TYR A 117 -2.99 -0.70 -12.56
C TYR A 117 -4.16 0.29 -12.56
N TRP A 118 -3.87 1.57 -12.34
CA TRP A 118 -4.83 2.65 -12.55
C TRP A 118 -4.07 3.93 -12.91
N VAL A 119 -4.82 4.97 -13.24
CA VAL A 119 -4.23 6.27 -13.60
C VAL A 119 -4.85 7.33 -12.71
N GLU A 120 -3.99 8.09 -12.04
CA GLU A 120 -4.39 9.18 -11.14
C GLU A 120 -5.10 10.29 -11.93
N LYS A 121 -6.27 10.72 -11.45
CA LYS A 121 -7.14 11.62 -12.23
C LYS A 121 -6.55 13.02 -12.38
N LYS A 122 -5.86 13.50 -11.35
CA LYS A 122 -5.32 14.87 -11.30
C LYS A 122 -4.10 15.04 -12.20
N SER A 123 -3.13 14.14 -12.08
CA SER A 123 -1.85 14.21 -12.81
C SER A 123 -1.83 13.43 -14.12
N ASN A 124 -2.87 12.61 -14.39
CA ASN A 124 -2.87 11.61 -15.46
C ASN A 124 -1.67 10.65 -15.40
N ALA A 125 -1.10 10.47 -14.20
CA ALA A 125 0.08 9.64 -13.99
C ALA A 125 -0.31 8.18 -13.71
N ASN A 126 0.54 7.27 -14.14
CA ASN A 126 0.39 5.83 -13.94
C ASN A 126 0.54 5.47 -12.46
N CYS A 127 -0.30 4.58 -11.96
CA CYS A 127 -0.25 4.06 -10.60
C CYS A 127 -0.31 2.53 -10.61
N PHE A 128 0.35 1.92 -9.63
CA PHE A 128 0.46 0.46 -9.54
C PHE A 128 0.24 -0.04 -8.12
N MET A 129 -0.35 -1.22 -8.02
CA MET A 129 -0.40 -2.05 -6.82
C MET A 129 0.17 -3.41 -7.20
N LEU A 130 1.33 -3.76 -6.68
CA LEU A 130 1.87 -5.13 -6.76
C LEU A 130 1.23 -5.93 -5.64
N TYR A 131 0.33 -6.88 -5.91
CA TYR A 131 -0.27 -7.67 -4.84
C TYR A 131 0.75 -8.65 -4.24
N ALA A 132 0.43 -9.21 -3.08
CA ALA A 132 1.31 -10.13 -2.36
C ALA A 132 1.79 -11.32 -3.22
N ARG A 133 0.96 -11.82 -4.15
CA ARG A 133 1.34 -12.87 -5.10
C ARG A 133 2.41 -12.47 -6.10
N ALA A 134 2.59 -11.18 -6.35
CA ALA A 134 3.66 -10.64 -7.18
C ALA A 134 4.96 -10.38 -6.39
N LEU A 135 4.95 -10.57 -5.08
CA LEU A 135 6.12 -10.41 -4.23
C LEU A 135 6.84 -11.74 -4.04
N SER A 136 8.16 -11.69 -3.94
CA SER A 136 8.95 -12.78 -3.40
C SER A 136 8.90 -12.70 -1.87
N ILE A 137 8.24 -13.68 -1.26
CA ILE A 137 8.10 -13.79 0.19
C ILE A 137 8.80 -15.07 0.63
N THR A 138 9.75 -14.96 1.56
CA THR A 138 10.48 -16.14 2.03
C THR A 138 9.52 -17.12 2.73
N TRP A 139 9.51 -18.36 2.26
CA TRP A 139 8.62 -19.45 2.69
C TRP A 139 7.12 -19.26 2.45
N ALA A 140 6.72 -18.38 1.52
CA ALA A 140 5.30 -18.06 1.26
C ALA A 140 4.40 -19.28 0.98
N GLU A 141 4.95 -20.31 0.35
CA GLU A 141 4.19 -21.50 -0.06
C GLU A 141 4.15 -22.60 1.03
N ASP A 142 4.85 -22.40 2.15
CA ASP A 142 4.77 -23.32 3.29
C ASP A 142 3.64 -22.89 4.24
N PRO A 143 2.57 -23.70 4.37
CA PRO A 143 1.42 -23.38 5.20
C PRO A 143 1.72 -23.30 6.70
N ASN A 144 2.89 -23.79 7.16
CA ASN A 144 3.33 -23.62 8.54
C ASN A 144 3.73 -22.17 8.84
N TYR A 145 4.20 -21.43 7.83
CA TYR A 145 4.73 -20.08 7.99
C TYR A 145 3.79 -19.01 7.46
N TRP A 146 3.10 -19.27 6.35
CA TRP A 146 2.19 -18.32 5.70
C TRP A 146 0.87 -18.97 5.33
N LYS A 147 -0.18 -18.15 5.20
CA LYS A 147 -1.47 -18.55 4.64
C LYS A 147 -1.86 -17.53 3.59
N TRP A 148 -2.36 -18.03 2.47
CA TRP A 148 -3.00 -17.18 1.48
C TRP A 148 -4.49 -17.10 1.75
N ILE A 149 -5.00 -15.88 1.93
CA ILE A 149 -6.41 -15.64 2.24
C ILE A 149 -7.04 -14.75 1.17
N GLN A 150 -8.30 -15.00 0.84
CA GLN A 150 -9.05 -14.13 -0.05
C GLN A 150 -9.61 -12.95 0.74
N GLN A 151 -9.31 -11.75 0.27
CA GLN A 151 -9.86 -10.52 0.76
C GLN A 151 -10.83 -9.92 -0.26
N LYS A 152 -12.03 -9.58 0.19
CA LYS A 152 -12.99 -8.84 -0.63
C LYS A 152 -12.68 -7.35 -0.57
N ASP A 153 -12.71 -6.70 -1.73
CA ASP A 153 -12.73 -5.25 -1.82
C ASP A 153 -14.16 -4.70 -1.83
N ALA A 154 -14.27 -3.37 -1.74
CA ALA A 154 -15.57 -2.69 -1.71
C ALA A 154 -16.37 -2.83 -3.01
N SER A 155 -15.71 -3.14 -4.14
CA SER A 155 -16.33 -3.42 -5.43
C SER A 155 -16.80 -4.87 -5.58
N GLY A 156 -16.57 -5.73 -4.59
CA GLY A 156 -16.89 -7.16 -4.64
C GLY A 156 -15.83 -8.02 -5.35
N GLY A 157 -14.75 -7.41 -5.81
CA GLY A 157 -13.56 -8.11 -6.28
C GLY A 157 -12.88 -8.86 -5.13
N THR A 158 -12.23 -9.97 -5.45
CA THR A 158 -11.42 -10.72 -4.49
C THR A 158 -9.95 -10.57 -4.84
N THR A 159 -9.12 -10.36 -3.83
CA THR A 159 -7.66 -10.29 -3.95
C THR A 159 -7.06 -11.23 -2.93
N GLU A 160 -6.10 -12.03 -3.36
CA GLU A 160 -5.36 -12.91 -2.46
C GLU A 160 -4.28 -12.12 -1.73
N VAL A 161 -4.23 -12.24 -0.40
CA VAL A 161 -3.27 -11.57 0.47
C VAL A 161 -2.52 -12.59 1.33
N ALA A 162 -1.28 -12.29 1.70
CA ALA A 162 -0.44 -13.18 2.49
C ALA A 162 -0.58 -12.88 3.98
N GLU A 163 -1.04 -13.85 4.77
CA GLU A 163 -1.10 -13.80 6.22
C GLU A 163 0.05 -14.58 6.84
N LEU A 164 0.81 -13.92 7.70
CA LEU A 164 1.93 -14.50 8.42
C LEU A 164 1.41 -15.31 9.63
N ASN A 165 1.61 -16.63 9.61
CA ASN A 165 1.36 -17.48 10.76
C ASN A 165 2.44 -17.30 11.82
N ARG A 166 3.71 -17.58 11.48
CA ARG A 166 4.82 -17.44 12.42
C ARG A 166 6.17 -17.54 11.71
N VAL A 167 7.07 -16.56 11.80
CA VAL A 167 8.47 -16.67 11.31
C VAL A 167 9.46 -15.94 12.22
N CYS A 168 10.69 -16.42 12.32
CA CYS A 168 11.79 -15.65 12.91
C CYS A 168 12.55 -14.81 11.86
N TRP A 169 12.57 -15.26 10.60
CA TRP A 169 13.12 -14.55 9.44
C TRP A 169 11.99 -13.96 8.60
N LEU A 170 11.82 -12.64 8.64
CA LEU A 170 10.90 -11.93 7.75
C LEU A 170 11.69 -11.32 6.59
N GLU A 171 11.33 -11.67 5.37
CA GLU A 171 11.94 -11.10 4.18
C GLU A 171 10.97 -11.10 2.99
N LEU A 172 10.80 -9.91 2.41
CA LEU A 172 9.84 -9.60 1.38
C LEU A 172 10.53 -8.75 0.32
N HIS A 173 10.40 -9.11 -0.96
CA HIS A 173 10.95 -8.35 -2.08
C HIS A 173 9.89 -8.16 -3.17
N GLY A 174 9.82 -6.95 -3.71
CA GLY A 174 9.03 -6.60 -4.88
C GLY A 174 9.91 -5.93 -5.93
N LYS A 175 9.57 -6.12 -7.20
CA LYS A 175 10.30 -5.57 -8.34
C LYS A 175 9.32 -4.92 -9.32
N ILE A 176 9.67 -3.75 -9.83
CA ILE A 176 8.93 -3.11 -10.91
C ILE A 176 9.86 -2.30 -11.80
N ASP A 177 9.58 -2.32 -13.09
CA ASP A 177 10.28 -1.48 -14.05
C ASP A 177 9.80 -0.03 -13.96
N THR A 178 10.70 0.90 -13.63
CA THR A 178 10.39 2.34 -13.49
C THR A 178 9.93 2.97 -14.81
N ARG A 179 10.23 2.36 -15.96
CA ARG A 179 9.76 2.83 -17.29
C ARG A 179 8.24 2.72 -17.46
N LYS A 180 7.56 1.98 -16.57
CA LYS A 180 6.10 1.89 -16.52
C LYS A 180 5.47 3.08 -15.79
N LEU A 181 6.26 3.84 -15.03
CA LEU A 181 5.80 5.03 -14.31
C LEU A 181 5.82 6.24 -15.24
N SER A 182 5.03 7.26 -14.92
CA SER A 182 5.01 8.50 -15.69
C SER A 182 6.23 9.36 -15.33
N PRO A 183 7.08 9.74 -16.29
CA PRO A 183 8.29 10.50 -16.01
C PRO A 183 7.98 11.91 -15.51
N GLY A 184 8.89 12.48 -14.72
CA GLY A 184 8.76 13.81 -14.12
C GLY A 184 7.81 13.88 -12.92
N ILE A 185 7.21 12.76 -12.51
CA ILE A 185 6.30 12.68 -11.37
C ILE A 185 7.05 12.19 -10.13
N LEU A 186 6.82 12.85 -8.99
CA LEU A 186 7.26 12.37 -7.68
C LEU A 186 6.33 11.24 -7.23
N TYR A 187 6.88 10.05 -7.06
CA TYR A 187 6.18 8.88 -6.57
C TYR A 187 6.51 8.60 -5.11
N GLN A 188 5.50 8.15 -4.36
CA GLN A 188 5.67 7.48 -3.08
C GLN A 188 5.47 5.97 -3.26
N VAL A 189 6.38 5.19 -2.69
CA VAL A 189 6.30 3.73 -2.64
C VAL A 189 5.99 3.29 -1.21
N SER A 190 5.00 2.43 -1.03
CA SER A 190 4.55 2.01 0.30
C SER A 190 4.08 0.55 0.33
N PHE A 191 4.44 -0.19 1.38
CA PHE A 191 3.79 -1.46 1.67
C PHE A 191 2.40 -1.21 2.24
N ILE A 192 1.43 -2.01 1.80
CA ILE A 192 0.06 -1.99 2.32
C ILE A 192 -0.13 -3.24 3.17
N ILE A 193 -0.16 -3.03 4.49
CA ILE A 193 -0.20 -4.13 5.47
C ILE A 193 -1.35 -3.96 6.46
N MET A 194 -1.65 -5.01 7.19
CA MET A 194 -2.55 -5.00 8.34
C MET A 194 -1.93 -5.84 9.45
N LEU A 195 -2.02 -5.37 10.70
CA LEU A 195 -1.69 -6.16 11.88
C LEU A 195 -2.99 -6.70 12.48
N LYS A 196 -3.15 -8.03 12.53
CA LYS A 196 -4.27 -8.67 13.22
C LYS A 196 -4.11 -8.57 14.74
N ASP A 197 -5.15 -8.96 15.47
CA ASP A 197 -5.09 -9.14 16.92
C ASP A 197 -5.26 -10.64 17.24
N PRO A 198 -4.27 -11.30 17.87
CA PRO A 198 -2.96 -10.77 18.26
C PRO A 198 -1.97 -10.66 17.07
N ALA A 199 -1.11 -9.64 17.13
CA ALA A 199 0.13 -9.53 16.35
C ALA A 199 1.31 -9.38 17.32
N GLN A 200 2.24 -10.33 17.29
CA GLN A 200 3.31 -10.49 18.29
C GLN A 200 4.68 -10.61 17.62
N GLY A 201 5.76 -10.37 18.38
CA GLY A 201 7.13 -10.48 17.90
C GLY A 201 7.64 -9.25 17.14
N TRP A 202 6.95 -8.11 17.28
CA TRP A 202 7.22 -6.87 16.56
C TRP A 202 7.99 -5.84 17.40
N GLU A 203 8.59 -6.25 18.53
CA GLU A 203 9.33 -5.37 19.45
C GLU A 203 10.55 -4.73 18.76
N LEU A 204 11.11 -5.40 17.76
CA LEU A 204 12.13 -4.85 16.89
C LEU A 204 11.49 -4.29 15.61
N PRO A 205 11.93 -3.10 15.16
CA PRO A 205 11.41 -2.50 13.94
C PRO A 205 11.85 -3.31 12.71
N VAL A 206 11.00 -3.31 11.68
CA VAL A 206 11.37 -3.87 10.37
C VAL A 206 12.24 -2.87 9.62
N ASN A 207 13.14 -3.34 8.76
CA ASN A 207 13.80 -2.50 7.78
C ASN A 207 12.93 -2.44 6.53
N VAL A 208 12.71 -1.24 6.01
CA VAL A 208 12.13 -1.02 4.68
C VAL A 208 13.16 -0.35 3.79
N ARG A 209 13.27 -0.80 2.54
CA ARG A 209 14.30 -0.30 1.61
C ARG A 209 13.77 -0.21 0.19
N LEU A 210 14.09 0.91 -0.45
CA LEU A 210 13.89 1.21 -1.86
C LEU A 210 15.26 1.29 -2.55
N ALA A 211 15.49 0.49 -3.58
CA ALA A 211 16.67 0.60 -4.44
C ALA A 211 16.23 0.95 -5.86
N LEU A 212 16.76 2.05 -6.38
CA LEU A 212 16.44 2.58 -7.71
C LEU A 212 17.45 2.12 -8.76
N PRO A 213 17.05 2.11 -10.05
CA PRO A 213 18.00 2.03 -11.15
C PRO A 213 19.05 3.15 -11.03
N GLY A 214 20.32 2.82 -11.18
CA GLY A 214 21.43 3.76 -10.94
C GLY A 214 22.06 3.70 -9.55
N GLY A 215 21.58 2.80 -8.68
CA GLY A 215 22.25 2.45 -7.42
C GLY A 215 21.90 3.34 -6.22
N MET A 216 21.02 4.33 -6.39
CA MET A 216 20.47 5.08 -5.27
C MET A 216 19.62 4.17 -4.37
N LYS A 217 19.84 4.28 -3.05
CA LYS A 217 19.14 3.47 -2.04
C LYS A 217 18.59 4.36 -0.94
N GLN A 218 17.35 4.10 -0.54
CA GLN A 218 16.72 4.66 0.64
C GLN A 218 16.37 3.51 1.57
N GLN A 219 16.71 3.63 2.86
CA GLN A 219 16.40 2.61 3.85
C GLN A 219 16.13 3.27 5.20
N HIS A 220 15.11 2.81 5.91
CA HIS A 220 14.87 3.18 7.29
C HIS A 220 14.24 2.02 8.07
N LYS A 221 14.21 2.19 9.40
CA LYS A 221 13.53 1.27 10.33
C LYS A 221 12.11 1.77 10.56
N GLU A 222 11.16 0.84 10.62
CA GLU A 222 9.75 1.10 10.89
C GLU A 222 9.26 0.26 12.07
N SER A 223 8.80 0.94 13.14
CA SER A 223 8.17 0.26 14.27
C SER A 223 6.74 -0.14 13.93
N LEU A 224 6.45 -1.44 14.01
CA LEU A 224 5.09 -1.96 13.82
C LEU A 224 4.28 -2.01 15.12
N MET A 225 4.92 -1.90 16.28
CA MET A 225 4.25 -1.94 17.60
C MET A 225 3.26 -0.79 17.82
N GLU A 226 3.59 0.39 17.30
CA GLU A 226 2.79 1.61 17.46
C GLU A 226 1.68 1.73 16.42
N LYS A 227 1.61 0.79 15.46
CA LYS A 227 0.64 0.84 14.38
C LYS A 227 -0.70 0.27 14.81
N LEU A 228 -1.76 0.85 14.24
CA LEU A 228 -3.13 0.44 14.51
C LEU A 228 -3.39 -0.98 14.00
N ARG A 229 -4.02 -1.80 14.85
CA ARG A 229 -4.42 -3.16 14.52
C ARG A 229 -5.80 -3.19 13.83
N GLY A 230 -6.08 -4.26 13.09
CA GLY A 230 -7.37 -4.55 12.47
C GLY A 230 -7.72 -3.68 11.26
N ARG A 231 -6.79 -2.87 10.74
CA ARG A 231 -7.03 -2.02 9.55
C ARG A 231 -5.82 -2.04 8.62
N TRP A 232 -6.07 -1.71 7.35
CA TRP A 232 -4.99 -1.47 6.39
C TRP A 232 -4.26 -0.18 6.73
N ILE A 233 -2.93 -0.25 6.71
CA ILE A 233 -2.01 0.85 6.93
C ILE A 233 -1.00 0.91 5.79
N GLU A 234 -0.56 2.12 5.47
CA GLU A 234 0.54 2.33 4.53
C GLU A 234 1.84 2.47 5.33
N ILE A 235 2.85 1.69 4.97
CA ILE A 235 4.22 1.84 5.46
C ILE A 235 5.05 2.45 4.33
N PRO A 236 5.43 3.74 4.42
CA PRO A 236 6.30 4.36 3.44
C PRO A 236 7.64 3.61 3.36
N VAL A 237 8.15 3.44 2.15
CA VAL A 237 9.47 2.84 1.88
C VAL A 237 10.44 3.90 1.39
N GLY A 238 9.96 4.79 0.52
CA GLY A 238 10.76 5.86 -0.06
C GLY A 238 10.01 6.59 -1.15
N GLU A 239 10.66 7.64 -1.65
CA GLU A 239 10.10 8.55 -2.65
C GLU A 239 11.12 8.84 -3.73
N PHE A 240 10.68 9.00 -4.98
CA PHE A 240 11.58 9.34 -6.07
C PHE A 240 10.85 10.00 -7.24
N VAL A 241 11.57 10.78 -8.02
CA VAL A 241 11.05 11.32 -9.28
C VAL A 241 11.35 10.33 -10.39
N ALA A 242 10.32 9.85 -11.08
CA ALA A 242 10.49 8.95 -12.22
C ALA A 242 11.20 9.67 -13.37
N SER A 243 12.16 9.01 -14.02
CA SER A 243 13.01 9.56 -15.08
C SER A 243 12.99 8.65 -16.30
N GLU A 244 12.94 9.21 -17.51
CA GLU A 244 13.07 8.44 -18.75
C GLU A 244 14.50 7.93 -18.96
N LYS A 245 15.49 8.64 -18.41
CA LYS A 245 16.92 8.37 -18.63
C LYS A 245 17.46 7.29 -17.71
N ASP A 246 16.88 7.17 -16.52
CA ASP A 246 17.30 6.25 -15.46
C ASP A 246 16.31 5.08 -15.36
N GLY A 247 15.84 4.61 -16.52
CA GLY A 247 14.90 3.50 -16.61
C GLY A 247 15.54 2.17 -16.21
N GLY A 248 14.83 1.36 -15.43
CA GLY A 248 15.29 0.03 -15.04
C GLY A 248 14.45 -0.58 -13.93
N GLU A 249 14.93 -1.69 -13.37
CA GLU A 249 14.24 -2.37 -12.28
C GLU A 249 14.48 -1.66 -10.94
N MET A 250 13.39 -1.25 -10.31
CA MET A 250 13.34 -0.79 -8.93
C MET A 250 13.04 -1.97 -8.02
N GLU A 251 13.82 -2.11 -6.94
CA GLU A 251 13.63 -3.13 -5.92
C GLU A 251 13.07 -2.52 -4.63
N ILE A 252 12.09 -3.20 -4.04
CA ILE A 252 11.36 -2.77 -2.84
C ILE A 252 11.46 -3.91 -1.86
N SER A 253 11.81 -3.64 -0.61
CA SER A 253 12.00 -4.70 0.38
C SER A 253 11.54 -4.32 1.77
N MET A 254 11.01 -5.30 2.50
CA MET A 254 10.72 -5.24 3.94
C MET A 254 11.34 -6.49 4.58
N PHE A 255 12.19 -6.30 5.58
CA PHE A 255 12.89 -7.42 6.20
C PHE A 255 13.25 -7.17 7.66
N GLU A 256 13.25 -8.25 8.44
CA GLU A 256 13.76 -8.32 9.80
C GLU A 256 14.10 -9.79 10.09
N TYR A 257 15.39 -10.09 10.15
CA TYR A 257 15.92 -11.42 10.42
C TYR A 257 17.07 -11.42 11.43
N GLU A 258 17.46 -10.25 11.94
CA GLU A 258 18.59 -10.11 12.88
C GLU A 258 18.14 -10.36 14.32
N GLY A 259 16.88 -10.06 14.64
CA GLY A 259 16.34 -10.10 15.99
C GLY A 259 16.08 -11.49 16.56
N GLY A 260 15.94 -12.51 15.70
CA GLY A 260 15.59 -13.88 16.11
C GLY A 260 14.19 -14.06 16.74
N MET A 261 13.45 -12.97 16.96
CA MET A 261 12.10 -12.99 17.53
C MET A 261 11.10 -13.56 16.55
N TRP A 262 10.26 -14.49 17.03
CA TRP A 262 9.19 -15.06 16.23
C TRP A 262 8.02 -14.09 16.11
N LYS A 263 7.69 -13.75 14.87
CA LYS A 263 6.68 -12.77 14.46
C LYS A 263 5.42 -13.46 13.97
N GLN A 264 4.25 -12.90 14.26
CA GLN A 264 2.97 -13.38 13.72
C GLN A 264 1.94 -12.27 13.58
N GLY A 265 0.88 -12.55 12.81
CA GLY A 265 -0.30 -11.67 12.70
C GLY A 265 -0.14 -10.51 11.71
N LEU A 266 0.92 -10.48 10.90
CA LEU A 266 1.06 -9.55 9.78
C LEU A 266 0.29 -10.06 8.57
N VAL A 267 -0.47 -9.20 7.92
CA VAL A 267 -1.13 -9.47 6.64
C VAL A 267 -0.61 -8.49 5.61
N ILE A 268 -0.22 -8.99 4.45
CA ILE A 268 0.39 -8.22 3.37
C ILE A 268 -0.56 -8.22 2.20
N LYS A 269 -1.05 -7.04 1.83
CA LYS A 269 -1.83 -6.86 0.61
C LYS A 269 -0.92 -6.71 -0.59
N GLY A 270 0.18 -5.96 -0.45
CA GLY A 270 1.06 -5.64 -1.56
C GLY A 270 1.88 -4.37 -1.37
N VAL A 271 2.38 -3.84 -2.48
CA VAL A 271 3.08 -2.55 -2.57
C VAL A 271 2.31 -1.61 -3.47
N ALA A 272 1.99 -0.41 -2.95
CA ALA A 272 1.40 0.68 -3.72
C ALA A 272 2.50 1.63 -4.21
N ILE A 273 2.40 2.05 -5.47
CA ILE A 273 3.25 3.05 -6.11
C ILE A 273 2.33 4.08 -6.74
N LYS A 274 2.28 5.26 -6.15
CA LYS A 274 1.36 6.34 -6.52
C LYS A 274 2.06 7.69 -6.51
N PRO A 275 1.62 8.66 -7.32
CA PRO A 275 2.08 10.04 -7.22
C PRO A 275 1.93 10.54 -5.78
N LYS A 276 2.93 11.26 -5.29
CA LYS A 276 2.86 11.98 -4.02
C LYS A 276 2.15 13.31 -4.26
N GLU A 277 1.12 13.59 -3.47
CA GLU A 277 0.39 14.87 -3.49
C GLU A 277 1.22 16.01 -2.90
#